data_AF-A0A359E8F3-F1
#
_entry.id   AF-A0A359E8F3-F1
#
_cell.length_a   1.000
_cell.length_b   1.000
_cell.length_c   1.000
_cell.angle_alpha   90.00
_cell.angle_beta   90.00
_cell.angle_gamma   90.00
#
_symmetry.space_group_name_H-M   'P 1'
#
loop_
_entity.id
_entity.type
_entity.pdbx_description
1 polymer ?
#
loop_
_entity_poly.entity_id
_entity_poly.type
_entity_poly.pdbx_seq_one_letter_code
_entity_poly.pdbx_strand_id
1 'polypeptide(L)' 'MRKATIHAMILLAISLWTISSETKAQNIADETQNLNEEQQAIVLISAYTATGNLENLNDALKEGLEADLTVNEINEVIVH' A
#
# COMPACT_ATOMS: atom_id res chain seq x y z
N MET A 1 17.36 -10.99 56.29
CA MET A 1 18.17 -11.55 55.20
C MET A 1 17.40 -12.57 54.35
N ARG A 2 16.85 -13.65 54.93
CA ARG A 2 16.08 -14.69 54.19
C ARG A 2 14.85 -14.20 53.40
N LYS A 3 14.14 -13.19 53.90
CA LYS A 3 12.98 -12.58 53.22
C LYS A 3 13.38 -11.75 51.99
N ALA A 4 14.51 -11.04 52.04
CA ALA A 4 15.00 -10.23 50.91
C ALA A 4 15.50 -11.11 49.76
N THR A 5 16.12 -12.26 50.06
CA THR A 5 16.53 -13.25 49.05
C THR A 5 15.33 -13.92 48.37
N ILE A 6 14.21 -14.13 49.09
CA ILE A 6 12.98 -14.68 48.50
C ILE A 6 12.32 -13.67 47.54
N HIS A 7 12.22 -12.39 47.93
CA HIS A 7 11.69 -11.35 47.04
C HIS A 7 12.60 -11.16 45.80
N ALA A 8 13.93 -11.24 45.98
CA ALA A 8 14.87 -11.21 44.87
C ALA A 8 14.69 -12.37 43.89
N MET A 9 14.40 -13.59 44.38
CA MET A 9 14.09 -14.76 43.54
C MET A 9 12.75 -14.62 42.81
N ILE A 10 11.73 -14.03 43.45
CA ILE A 10 10.42 -13.78 42.83
C ILE A 10 10.53 -12.74 41.70
N LEU A 11 11.28 -11.65 41.93
CA LEU A 11 11.53 -10.64 40.89
C LEU A 11 12.31 -11.20 39.71
N LEU A 12 13.29 -12.08 39.97
CA LEU A 12 14.04 -12.77 38.91
C LEU A 12 13.12 -13.67 38.07
N ALA A 13 12.22 -14.43 38.71
CA ALA A 13 11.29 -15.31 38.01
C ALA A 13 10.29 -14.55 37.11
N ILE A 14 9.81 -13.37 37.53
CA ILE A 14 8.88 -12.56 36.73
C ILE A 14 9.56 -12.03 35.45
N SER A 15 10.85 -11.70 35.51
CA SER A 15 11.61 -11.23 34.34
C SER A 15 11.80 -12.29 33.25
N LEU A 16 11.72 -13.57 33.60
CA LEU A 16 11.83 -14.68 32.64
C LEU A 16 10.52 -14.95 31.88
N TRP A 17 9.37 -14.55 32.41
CA TRP A 17 8.07 -14.75 31.75
C TRP A 17 7.84 -13.78 30.60
N THR A 18 8.40 -12.57 30.67
CA THR A 18 8.12 -11.49 29.70
C THR A 18 8.79 -11.66 28.34
N ILE A 19 9.68 -12.64 28.17
CA ILE A 19 10.48 -12.82 26.94
C ILE A 19 9.73 -13.64 25.88
N SER A 20 8.61 -14.28 26.22
CA SER A 20 7.85 -15.18 25.33
C SER A 20 6.74 -14.49 24.50
N SER A 21 6.95 -13.23 24.10
CA SER A 21 6.05 -12.56 23.16
C SER A 21 6.52 -12.82 21.72
N GLU A 22 5.87 -13.76 21.02
CA GLU A 22 6.06 -13.94 19.58
C GLU A 22 5.44 -12.76 18.83
N THR A 23 6.28 -11.85 18.32
CA THR A 23 5.84 -10.80 17.41
C THR A 23 5.56 -11.41 16.05
N LYS A 24 4.28 -11.63 15.71
CA LYS A 24 3.87 -11.88 14.32
C LYS A 24 4.10 -10.59 13.53
N ALA A 25 5.29 -10.43 12.95
CA ALA A 25 5.49 -9.49 11.87
C ALA A 25 4.55 -9.93 10.73
N GLN A 26 3.59 -9.08 10.38
CA GLN A 26 2.76 -9.30 9.20
C GLN A 26 3.68 -9.25 7.99
N ASN A 27 4.08 -10.43 7.52
CA ASN A 27 4.66 -10.58 6.20
C ASN A 27 3.53 -10.23 5.24
N ILE A 28 3.46 -8.98 4.79
CA ILE A 28 2.77 -8.63 3.56
C ILE A 28 3.65 -9.24 2.45
N ALA A 29 3.60 -10.55 2.33
CA ALA A 29 4.20 -11.27 1.23
C ALA A 29 3.31 -10.97 0.02
N ASP A 30 3.80 -10.08 -0.85
CA ASP A 30 3.47 -10.04 -2.27
C ASP A 30 1.98 -10.04 -2.65
N GLU A 31 1.14 -9.28 -1.94
CA GLU A 31 0.00 -8.68 -2.64
C GLU A 31 0.59 -7.58 -3.53
N THR A 32 1.00 -7.98 -4.74
CA THR A 32 1.21 -7.05 -5.83
C THR A 32 -0.11 -6.31 -6.00
N GLN A 33 -0.19 -5.11 -5.42
CA GLN A 33 -1.32 -4.20 -5.57
C GLN A 33 -1.30 -3.73 -7.02
N ASN A 34 -1.75 -4.61 -7.91
CA ASN A 34 -1.90 -4.31 -9.32
C ASN A 34 -2.97 -3.24 -9.42
N LEU A 35 -2.64 -2.18 -10.14
CA LEU A 35 -3.61 -1.16 -10.50
C LEU A 35 -4.74 -1.84 -11.26
N ASN A 36 -6.00 -1.48 -10.95
CA ASN A 36 -7.12 -1.89 -11.79
C ASN A 36 -7.04 -1.18 -13.15
N GLU A 37 -7.87 -1.59 -14.10
CA GLU A 37 -7.85 -1.07 -15.47
C GLU A 37 -8.09 0.45 -15.50
N GLU A 38 -9.03 0.96 -14.70
CA GLU A 38 -9.28 2.40 -14.50
C GLU A 38 -8.00 3.15 -14.07
N GLN A 39 -7.33 2.66 -13.02
CA GLN A 39 -6.13 3.28 -12.47
C GLN A 39 -4.96 3.24 -13.46
N GLN A 40 -4.82 2.15 -14.23
CA GLN A 40 -3.81 2.07 -15.28
C GLN A 40 -4.08 3.10 -16.38
N ALA A 41 -5.33 3.21 -16.82
CA ALA A 41 -5.74 4.20 -17.82
C ALA A 41 -5.47 5.63 -17.35
N ILE A 42 -5.80 5.97 -16.09
CA ILE A 42 -5.49 7.30 -15.50
C ILE A 42 -3.98 7.58 -15.57
N VAL A 43 -3.15 6.63 -15.14
CA VAL A 43 -1.68 6.80 -15.15
C VAL A 43 -1.15 7.05 -16.57
N LEU A 44 -1.64 6.29 -17.56
CA LEU A 44 -1.24 6.44 -18.95
C LEU A 44 -1.71 7.77 -19.54
N ILE A 45 -2.98 8.15 -19.33
CA ILE A 45 -3.54 9.43 -19.79
C ILE A 45 -2.74 10.60 -19.20
N SER A 46 -2.46 10.60 -17.90
CA SER A 46 -1.65 11.64 -17.26
C SER A 46 -0.24 11.71 -17.85
N ALA A 47 0.43 10.56 -18.00
CA ALA A 47 1.79 10.50 -18.51
C ALA A 47 1.89 10.99 -19.97
N TYR A 48 0.97 10.55 -20.83
CA TYR A 48 0.94 10.98 -22.24
C TYR A 48 0.50 12.42 -22.41
N THR A 49 -0.41 12.91 -21.57
CA THR A 49 -0.77 14.34 -21.50
C THR A 49 0.42 15.19 -21.09
N ALA A 50 1.14 14.80 -20.03
CA ALA A 50 2.30 15.54 -19.52
C ALA A 50 3.47 15.57 -20.51
N THR A 51 3.63 14.53 -21.33
CA THR A 51 4.69 14.44 -22.34
C THR A 51 4.28 14.95 -23.71
N GLY A 52 2.99 15.23 -23.93
CA GLY A 52 2.45 15.64 -25.23
C GLY A 52 2.42 14.51 -26.28
N ASN A 53 2.42 13.26 -25.85
CA ASN A 53 2.37 12.10 -26.76
C ASN A 53 0.93 11.81 -27.21
N LEU A 54 0.48 12.57 -28.22
CA LEU A 54 -0.92 12.51 -28.70
C LEU A 54 -1.31 11.17 -29.34
N GLU A 55 -0.35 10.45 -29.93
CA GLU A 55 -0.59 9.15 -30.56
C GLU A 55 -1.01 8.12 -29.50
N ASN A 56 -0.17 7.92 -28.48
CA ASN A 56 -0.48 7.00 -27.38
C ASN A 56 -1.60 7.52 -26.47
N LEU A 57 -1.79 8.84 -26.37
CA LEU A 57 -2.90 9.42 -25.63
C LEU A 57 -4.24 9.00 -26.24
N ASN A 58 -4.37 8.95 -27.57
CA ASN A 58 -5.63 8.56 -28.20
C ASN A 58 -6.04 7.14 -27.84
N ASP A 59 -5.08 6.23 -27.75
CA ASP A 59 -5.33 4.84 -27.39
C ASP A 59 -5.61 4.69 -25.89
N ALA A 60 -4.84 5.36 -25.03
CA ALA A 60 -5.10 5.39 -23.58
C ALA A 60 -6.48 5.97 -23.23
N LEU A 61 -6.98 6.94 -24.01
CA LEU A 61 -8.32 7.49 -23.85
C LEU A 61 -9.42 6.47 -24.19
N LYS A 62 -9.22 5.66 -25.24
CA LYS A 62 -10.16 4.58 -25.58
C LYS A 62 -10.16 3.50 -24.49
N GLU A 63 -8.98 3.08 -24.06
CA GLU A 63 -8.82 2.11 -22.97
C GLU A 63 -9.48 2.62 -21.69
N GLY A 64 -9.35 3.91 -21.38
CA GLY A 64 -10.05 4.51 -20.25
C GLY A 64 -11.58 4.41 -20.36
N LEU A 65 -12.15 4.69 -21.53
CA LEU A 65 -13.59 4.55 -21.76
C LEU A 65 -14.08 3.10 -21.71
N GLU A 66 -13.25 2.15 -22.14
CA GLU A 66 -13.53 0.71 -22.03
C GLU A 66 -13.45 0.21 -20.58
N ALA A 67 -12.58 0.83 -19.78
CA ALA A 67 -12.45 0.61 -18.34
C ALA A 67 -13.49 1.40 -17.50
N ASP A 68 -14.64 1.78 -18.07
CA ASP A 68 -15.72 2.52 -17.41
C ASP A 68 -15.40 3.96 -16.94
N LEU A 69 -14.25 4.54 -17.31
CA LEU A 69 -14.02 5.98 -17.07
C LEU A 69 -14.97 6.82 -17.91
N THR A 70 -15.52 7.87 -17.29
CA THR A 70 -16.33 8.86 -17.99
C THR A 70 -15.44 9.92 -18.65
N VAL A 71 -15.98 10.56 -19.70
CA VAL A 71 -15.35 11.74 -20.33
C VAL A 71 -15.07 12.83 -19.29
N ASN A 72 -15.89 12.96 -18.25
CA ASN A 72 -15.69 13.97 -17.22
C ASN A 72 -14.50 13.63 -16.31
N GLU A 73 -14.33 12.37 -15.91
CA GLU A 73 -13.17 11.93 -15.12
C GLU A 73 -11.87 12.05 -15.90
N ILE A 74 -11.88 11.67 -17.17
CA ILE A 74 -10.74 11.86 -18.08
C ILE A 74 -10.36 13.35 -18.18
N ASN A 75 -11.35 14.24 -18.33
CA ASN A 75 -11.09 15.69 -18.39
C ASN A 75 -10.49 16.22 -17.08
N GLU A 76 -10.95 15.75 -15.93
CA GLU A 76 -10.36 16.13 -14.65
C GLU A 76 -8.87 15.72 -14.59
N VAL A 77 -8.54 14.51 -15.04
CA VAL A 77 -7.15 14.00 -15.08
C VAL A 77 -6.23 14.82 -16.00
N ILE A 78 -6.78 15.44 -17.04
CA ILE A 78 -6.01 16.24 -18.02
C ILE A 78 -5.83 17.70 -17.54
N VAL A 79 -6.83 18.26 -16.87
CA VAL A 79 -6.88 19.69 -16.54
C VAL A 79 -6.30 20.00 -15.15
N HIS A 80 -6.48 19.11 -14.18
CA HIS A 80 -5.93 19.23 -12.83
C HIS A 80 -4.53 18.60 -12.71
#